data_AF-W2HNB2-F1
#
_entry.id   AF-W2HNB2-F1
#
_cell.length_a   1.000
_cell.length_b   1.000
_cell.length_c   1.000
_cell.angle_alpha   90.00
_cell.angle_beta   90.00
_cell.angle_gamma   90.00
#
_symmetry.space_group_name_H-M   'P 1'
#
loop_
_entity.id
_entity.type
_entity.pdbx_description
1 polymer ?
#
loop_
_entity_poly.entity_id
_entity_poly.type
_entity_poly.pdbx_seq_one_letter_code
_entity_poly.pdbx_strand_id
1 'polypeptide(L)'
;MGTDGMSYSLQSRDLIADSIETVMGGQWYDANICIPGCDKNMPGCVIAMARVNRPSLMVYGGTIRAGCSSKGETLDVVSAFQAYGEYIAGRITEEERHDIIRHACPGAGACGGMYTANTMATAIETLGLSLPFSSSFPADSPEKQSECHQAGEAIKVLLEKDIKPLDILSREAFENAITVTMALGGSTNAVLHLIAIARAANIPLSINDFERISERVPFLADLKPSGKFVMEDIHRVGGTPAVLKYLMNQGYINGDCLTVTGKTLAENLEKVADLSDNHEIIYPVDRPLKSSGHLRILRGDLAPEGSVAKITGKEGLVFTGTAKVYDCEEDMMAGLEKGEITKGSVVIIRYEGPKGGPGMPEMLAPTSAIMGAGLGKDVAMLTDGRFSGGSHGFIIGHITPEAQVGGPIALVKNGDKITVDAEKNRIDLVDVTAEELAERKKEWVAPPLKATRGTLYKFIKNVKSASEGC
;
A
#
# COMPACT_ATOMS: atom_id res chain seq x y z
N MET A 1 -2.14 15.68 0.78
CA MET A 1 -0.82 15.03 0.64
C MET A 1 0.22 16.15 0.56
N GLY A 2 1.39 16.01 1.17
CA GLY A 2 2.41 17.08 1.23
C GLY A 2 2.13 18.18 2.27
N THR A 3 1.48 17.83 3.39
CA THR A 3 1.22 18.74 4.51
C THR A 3 1.27 17.95 5.83
N ASP A 4 1.45 18.65 6.96
CA ASP A 4 1.42 18.08 8.32
C ASP A 4 0.18 17.21 8.61
N GLY A 5 -0.93 17.46 7.92
CA GLY A 5 -2.15 16.66 8.01
C GLY A 5 -1.92 15.18 7.68
N MET A 6 -0.88 14.84 6.92
CA MET A 6 -0.55 13.45 6.59
C MET A 6 -0.16 12.61 7.81
N SER A 7 0.35 13.24 8.87
CA SER A 7 0.62 12.60 10.17
C SER A 7 -0.64 11.96 10.79
N TYR A 8 -1.83 12.45 10.44
CA TYR A 8 -3.10 11.92 10.94
C TYR A 8 -3.69 10.81 10.07
N SER A 9 -3.06 10.46 8.94
CA SER A 9 -3.59 9.48 7.99
C SER A 9 -3.54 8.05 8.53
N LEU A 10 -2.35 7.47 8.78
CA LEU A 10 -2.23 6.06 9.15
C LEU A 10 -3.00 5.74 10.45
N GLN A 11 -2.82 6.56 11.50
CA GLN A 11 -3.48 6.36 12.79
C GLN A 11 -5.01 6.45 12.72
N SER A 12 -5.58 7.00 11.63
CA SER A 12 -7.03 6.97 11.42
C SER A 12 -7.53 5.53 11.22
N ARG A 13 -6.69 4.60 10.74
CA ARG A 13 -7.00 3.17 10.68
C ARG A 13 -7.37 2.65 12.07
N ASP A 14 -6.50 2.89 13.04
CA ASP A 14 -6.68 2.38 14.41
C ASP A 14 -7.82 3.11 15.11
N LEU A 15 -7.97 4.41 14.87
CA LEU A 15 -9.11 5.18 15.39
C LEU A 15 -10.45 4.68 14.84
N ILE A 16 -10.53 4.33 13.54
CA ILE A 16 -11.73 3.73 12.93
C ILE A 16 -12.01 2.38 13.57
N ALA A 17 -10.98 1.55 13.76
CA ALA A 17 -11.12 0.25 14.41
C ALA A 17 -11.70 0.39 15.82
N ASP A 18 -11.09 1.25 16.64
CA ASP A 18 -11.52 1.52 18.02
C ASP A 18 -12.95 2.11 18.06
N SER A 19 -13.33 2.93 17.07
CA SER A 19 -14.66 3.53 16.98
C SER A 19 -15.75 2.50 16.71
N ILE A 20 -15.54 1.61 15.73
CA ILE A 20 -16.49 0.54 15.40
C ILE A 20 -16.59 -0.44 16.56
N GLU A 21 -15.46 -0.84 17.14
CA GLU A 21 -15.41 -1.72 18.32
C GLU A 21 -16.20 -1.12 19.50
N THR A 22 -16.02 0.17 19.78
CA THR A 22 -16.73 0.88 20.84
C THR A 22 -18.25 0.88 20.62
N VAL A 23 -18.72 1.18 19.40
CA VAL A 23 -20.15 1.21 19.10
C VAL A 23 -20.76 -0.19 19.16
N MET A 24 -20.13 -1.19 18.54
CA MET A 24 -20.61 -2.58 18.55
C MET A 24 -20.67 -3.17 19.96
N GLY A 25 -19.64 -2.89 20.78
CA GLY A 25 -19.58 -3.32 22.17
C GLY A 25 -20.58 -2.59 23.06
N GLY A 26 -20.76 -1.28 22.86
CA GLY A 26 -21.66 -0.45 23.68
C GLY A 26 -23.14 -0.63 23.36
N GLN A 27 -23.49 -0.88 22.09
CA GLN A 27 -24.88 -0.95 21.62
C GLN A 27 -25.40 -2.39 21.44
N TRP A 28 -24.55 -3.40 21.62
CA TRP A 28 -24.93 -4.82 21.51
C TRP A 28 -25.51 -5.22 20.15
N TYR A 29 -25.09 -4.56 19.06
CA TYR A 29 -25.52 -4.94 17.71
C TYR A 29 -25.06 -6.35 17.34
N ASP A 30 -25.96 -7.16 16.79
CA ASP A 30 -25.69 -8.56 16.46
C ASP A 30 -24.77 -8.73 15.25
N ALA A 31 -24.74 -7.76 14.33
CA ALA A 31 -23.97 -7.81 13.09
C ALA A 31 -23.51 -6.42 12.65
N ASN A 32 -22.54 -6.39 11.72
CA ASN A 32 -21.95 -5.15 11.22
C ASN A 32 -21.71 -5.20 9.71
N ILE A 33 -22.23 -4.20 8.99
CA ILE A 33 -21.87 -3.93 7.59
C ILE A 33 -21.09 -2.63 7.57
N CYS A 34 -19.80 -2.70 7.24
CA CYS A 34 -18.98 -1.49 7.07
C CYS A 34 -18.96 -1.04 5.61
N ILE A 35 -19.00 0.27 5.39
CA ILE A 35 -18.99 0.87 4.04
C ILE A 35 -17.78 1.83 3.88
N PRO A 36 -16.53 1.31 3.93
CA PRO A 36 -15.34 2.14 3.77
C PRO A 36 -15.09 2.52 2.31
N GLY A 37 -14.56 3.73 2.07
CA GLY A 37 -14.33 4.26 0.71
C GLY A 37 -12.94 4.80 0.43
N CYS A 38 -12.04 4.86 1.42
CA CYS A 38 -10.71 5.43 1.24
C CYS A 38 -9.65 4.64 2.02
N ASP A 39 -8.49 4.44 1.38
CA ASP A 39 -7.23 3.89 1.88
C ASP A 39 -7.26 3.21 3.28
N LYS A 40 -7.22 3.99 4.35
CA LYS A 40 -7.10 3.51 5.75
C LYS A 40 -8.41 3.00 6.35
N ASN A 41 -9.56 3.32 5.76
CA ASN A 41 -10.87 2.93 6.24
C ASN A 41 -11.05 1.41 6.18
N MET A 42 -10.72 0.80 5.03
CA MET A 42 -10.89 -0.63 4.80
C MET A 42 -10.20 -1.49 5.88
N PRO A 43 -8.88 -1.35 6.12
CA PRO A 43 -8.24 -2.10 7.20
C PRO A 43 -8.77 -1.74 8.59
N GLY A 44 -9.16 -0.48 8.86
CA GLY A 44 -9.76 -0.10 10.15
C GLY A 44 -11.07 -0.85 10.42
N CYS A 45 -11.94 -0.94 9.42
CA CYS A 45 -13.17 -1.72 9.50
C CYS A 45 -12.91 -3.20 9.77
N VAL A 46 -11.98 -3.81 9.02
CA VAL A 46 -11.69 -5.25 9.15
C VAL A 46 -11.00 -5.58 10.48
N ILE A 47 -10.11 -4.72 10.99
CA ILE A 47 -9.52 -4.86 12.33
C ILE A 47 -10.63 -4.90 13.40
N ALA A 48 -11.61 -3.99 13.33
CA ALA A 48 -12.74 -4.00 14.26
C ALA A 48 -13.60 -5.27 14.14
N MET A 49 -13.88 -5.72 12.92
CA MET A 49 -14.62 -6.97 12.67
C MET A 49 -13.93 -8.17 13.32
N ALA A 50 -12.61 -8.29 13.17
CA ALA A 50 -11.82 -9.36 13.78
C ALA A 50 -11.83 -9.30 15.31
N ARG A 51 -11.71 -8.11 15.92
CA ARG A 51 -11.74 -7.92 17.38
C ARG A 51 -13.11 -8.23 17.98
N VAL A 52 -14.18 -7.75 17.36
CA VAL A 52 -15.56 -7.93 17.84
C VAL A 52 -16.06 -9.35 17.56
N ASN A 53 -15.63 -9.94 16.45
CA ASN A 53 -15.97 -11.29 16.00
C ASN A 53 -17.48 -11.59 16.06
N ARG A 54 -18.29 -10.68 15.51
CA ARG A 54 -19.73 -10.90 15.22
C ARG A 54 -19.94 -10.96 13.71
N PRO A 55 -21.00 -11.61 13.20
CA PRO A 55 -21.29 -11.66 11.76
C PRO A 55 -21.11 -10.29 11.10
N SER A 56 -20.16 -10.21 10.17
CA SER A 56 -19.76 -8.94 9.58
C SER A 56 -19.32 -9.10 8.13
N LEU A 57 -19.53 -8.05 7.33
CA LEU A 57 -18.97 -7.94 5.99
C LEU A 57 -18.64 -6.48 5.63
N MET A 58 -17.73 -6.31 4.68
CA MET A 58 -17.32 -5.02 4.15
C MET A 58 -17.92 -4.81 2.75
N VAL A 59 -18.54 -3.66 2.53
CA VAL A 59 -18.94 -3.16 1.20
C VAL A 59 -17.98 -2.05 0.82
N TYR A 60 -17.08 -2.28 -0.12
CA TYR A 60 -16.17 -1.22 -0.58
C TYR A 60 -16.96 -0.12 -1.29
N GLY A 61 -16.66 1.16 -1.00
CA GLY A 61 -17.32 2.31 -1.63
C GLY A 61 -17.13 2.40 -3.15
N GLY A 62 -16.11 1.73 -3.70
CA GLY A 62 -15.85 1.67 -5.14
C GLY A 62 -14.75 2.63 -5.59
N THR A 63 -14.18 2.31 -6.76
CA THR A 63 -13.14 3.12 -7.41
C THR A 63 -13.74 4.34 -8.11
N ILE A 64 -13.00 5.45 -8.15
CA ILE A 64 -13.31 6.59 -9.04
C ILE A 64 -13.07 6.16 -10.50
N ARG A 65 -13.83 6.77 -11.42
CA ARG A 65 -13.55 6.68 -12.87
C ARG A 65 -12.33 7.50 -13.25
N ALA A 66 -11.65 7.10 -14.32
CA ALA A 66 -10.52 7.88 -14.83
C ALA A 66 -10.98 9.25 -15.36
N GLY A 67 -10.18 10.28 -15.07
CA GLY A 67 -10.34 11.61 -15.62
C GLY A 67 -9.89 11.70 -17.08
N CYS A 68 -10.19 12.82 -17.75
CA CYS A 68 -9.80 13.05 -19.14
C CYS A 68 -9.42 14.51 -19.34
N SER A 69 -8.18 14.77 -19.80
CA SER A 69 -7.72 16.13 -20.11
C SER A 69 -8.50 16.73 -21.29
N SER A 70 -8.41 18.05 -21.47
CA SER A 70 -8.95 18.74 -22.65
C SER A 70 -8.39 18.21 -23.98
N LYS A 71 -7.23 17.56 -23.95
CA LYS A 71 -6.56 16.94 -25.10
C LYS A 71 -6.90 15.46 -25.29
N GLY A 72 -7.74 14.88 -24.43
CA GLY A 72 -8.17 13.48 -24.50
C GLY A 72 -7.25 12.49 -23.78
N GLU A 73 -6.32 12.96 -22.94
CA GLU A 73 -5.41 12.08 -22.19
C GLU A 73 -6.08 11.60 -20.91
N THR A 74 -5.88 10.32 -20.57
CA THR A 74 -6.43 9.73 -19.35
C THR A 74 -5.70 10.23 -18.10
N LEU A 75 -6.43 10.86 -17.20
CA LEU A 75 -5.90 11.46 -15.97
C LEU A 75 -6.36 10.70 -14.72
N ASP A 76 -5.59 10.87 -13.64
CA ASP A 76 -5.94 10.44 -12.29
C ASP A 76 -5.31 11.39 -11.26
N VAL A 77 -5.51 11.12 -9.97
CA VAL A 77 -4.94 11.95 -8.90
C VAL A 77 -3.41 12.05 -8.97
N VAL A 78 -2.71 11.01 -9.42
CA VAL A 78 -1.25 11.04 -9.58
C VAL A 78 -0.84 11.98 -10.71
N SER A 79 -1.62 12.05 -11.78
CA SER A 79 -1.42 13.02 -12.87
C SER A 79 -1.44 14.46 -12.31
N ALA A 80 -2.38 14.78 -11.42
CA ALA A 80 -2.44 16.10 -10.77
C ALA A 80 -1.23 16.39 -9.87
N PHE A 81 -0.68 15.38 -9.18
CA PHE A 81 0.53 15.54 -8.37
C PHE A 81 1.80 15.70 -9.22
N GLN A 82 1.93 14.93 -10.30
CA GLN A 82 3.08 14.99 -11.21
C GLN A 82 3.14 16.32 -11.98
N ALA A 83 1.98 16.90 -12.31
CA ALA A 83 1.89 18.16 -13.04
C ALA A 83 2.68 19.31 -12.38
N TYR A 84 2.82 19.33 -11.04
CA TYR A 84 3.65 20.34 -10.37
C TYR A 84 5.15 20.15 -10.66
N GLY A 85 5.65 18.92 -10.59
CA GLY A 85 7.04 18.61 -10.90
C GLY A 85 7.38 18.86 -12.37
N GLU A 86 6.44 18.56 -13.28
CA GLU A 86 6.59 18.84 -14.70
C GLU A 86 6.61 20.34 -15.01
N TYR A 87 5.78 21.13 -14.31
CA TYR A 87 5.78 22.59 -14.41
C TYR A 87 7.11 23.20 -13.94
N ILE A 88 7.63 22.80 -12.78
CA ILE A 88 8.93 23.26 -12.28
C ILE A 88 10.06 22.94 -13.27
N ALA A 89 10.02 21.74 -13.86
CA ALA A 89 11.00 21.32 -14.86
C ALA A 89 10.83 22.00 -16.23
N GLY A 90 9.84 22.89 -16.39
CA GLY A 90 9.55 23.57 -17.65
C GLY A 90 9.01 22.66 -18.76
N ARG A 91 8.43 21.51 -18.40
CA ARG A 91 7.91 20.50 -19.35
C ARG A 91 6.46 20.75 -19.78
N ILE A 92 5.66 21.39 -18.94
CA ILE A 92 4.27 21.78 -19.23
C ILE A 92 4.04 23.26 -18.90
N THR A 93 3.05 23.88 -19.53
CA THR A 93 2.63 25.26 -19.20
C THR A 93 1.70 25.31 -17.99
N GLU A 94 1.47 26.52 -17.46
CA GLU A 94 0.51 26.73 -16.37
C GLU A 94 -0.94 26.42 -16.80
N GLU A 95 -1.29 26.70 -18.06
CA GLU A 95 -2.60 26.32 -18.61
C GLU A 95 -2.77 24.80 -18.66
N GLU A 96 -1.75 24.06 -19.09
CA GLU A 96 -1.76 22.59 -19.12
C GLU A 96 -1.84 22.02 -17.70
N ARG A 97 -1.08 22.57 -16.74
CA ARG A 97 -1.16 22.18 -15.33
C ARG A 97 -2.56 22.38 -14.77
N HIS A 98 -3.20 23.51 -15.07
CA HIS A 98 -4.58 23.78 -14.65
C HIS A 98 -5.61 22.84 -15.28
N ASP A 99 -5.43 22.49 -16.55
CA ASP A 99 -6.30 21.52 -17.23
C ASP A 99 -6.24 20.15 -16.56
N ILE A 100 -5.03 19.66 -16.26
CA ILE A 100 -4.82 18.39 -15.57
C ILE A 100 -5.52 18.39 -14.20
N ILE A 101 -5.31 19.44 -13.40
CA ILE A 101 -5.88 19.53 -12.05
C ILE A 101 -7.41 19.54 -12.08
N ARG A 102 -8.03 20.23 -13.03
CA ARG A 102 -9.49 20.32 -13.11
C ARG A 102 -10.17 19.03 -13.54
N HIS A 103 -9.47 18.17 -14.28
CA HIS A 103 -10.07 16.99 -14.88
C HIS A 103 -9.57 15.65 -14.31
N ALA A 104 -8.60 15.66 -13.39
CA ALA A 104 -8.03 14.46 -12.79
C ALA A 104 -9.02 13.63 -11.92
N CYS A 105 -10.01 14.28 -11.31
CA CYS A 105 -10.96 13.64 -10.38
C CYS A 105 -12.41 13.95 -10.81
N PRO A 106 -12.99 13.17 -11.75
CA PRO A 106 -14.28 13.50 -12.37
C PRO A 106 -15.51 13.24 -11.48
N GLY A 107 -15.37 12.57 -10.33
CA GLY A 107 -16.49 12.20 -9.49
C GLY A 107 -16.11 11.52 -8.17
N ALA A 108 -17.04 10.76 -7.61
CA ALA A 108 -16.86 10.02 -6.36
C ALA A 108 -16.07 8.72 -6.54
N GLY A 109 -15.51 8.21 -5.45
CA GLY A 109 -14.78 6.94 -5.38
C GLY A 109 -13.33 7.09 -4.92
N ALA A 110 -12.70 5.97 -4.57
CA ALA A 110 -11.30 5.97 -4.19
C ALA A 110 -10.36 6.14 -5.39
N CYS A 111 -9.08 6.39 -5.15
CA CYS A 111 -8.08 6.60 -6.22
C CYS A 111 -8.03 5.41 -7.20
N GLY A 112 -8.09 5.70 -8.51
CA GLY A 112 -8.42 4.71 -9.56
C GLY A 112 -7.38 3.62 -9.87
N GLY A 113 -6.09 3.90 -9.63
CA GLY A 113 -5.02 2.93 -9.83
C GLY A 113 -4.98 1.84 -8.73
N MET A 114 -4.04 0.91 -8.85
CA MET A 114 -3.75 -0.10 -7.83
C MET A 114 -2.94 0.49 -6.65
N TYR A 115 -3.45 1.60 -6.10
CA TYR A 115 -2.97 2.21 -4.86
C TYR A 115 -3.55 1.45 -3.65
N THR A 116 -3.31 1.94 -2.43
CA THR A 116 -3.72 1.23 -1.21
C THR A 116 -5.22 0.93 -1.18
N ALA A 117 -6.07 1.85 -1.65
CA ALA A 117 -7.52 1.66 -1.59
C ALA A 117 -7.98 0.43 -2.38
N ASN A 118 -7.67 0.38 -3.67
CA ASN A 118 -7.99 -0.74 -4.54
C ASN A 118 -7.19 -2.01 -4.15
N THR A 119 -5.94 -1.87 -3.69
CA THR A 119 -5.17 -3.03 -3.20
C THR A 119 -5.86 -3.67 -2.00
N MET A 120 -6.25 -2.88 -0.99
CA MET A 120 -6.91 -3.41 0.19
C MET A 120 -8.32 -3.89 -0.11
N ALA A 121 -9.07 -3.23 -1.00
CA ALA A 121 -10.38 -3.71 -1.42
C ALA A 121 -10.27 -5.11 -2.07
N THR A 122 -9.36 -5.28 -3.03
CA THR A 122 -9.13 -6.57 -3.69
C THR A 122 -8.61 -7.63 -2.72
N ALA A 123 -7.67 -7.26 -1.83
CA ALA A 123 -7.18 -8.17 -0.80
C ALA A 123 -8.28 -8.62 0.17
N ILE A 124 -9.20 -7.72 0.57
CA ILE A 124 -10.29 -8.04 1.52
C ILE A 124 -11.41 -8.85 0.86
N GLU A 125 -11.72 -8.61 -0.42
CA GLU A 125 -12.58 -9.52 -1.19
C GLU A 125 -11.97 -10.92 -1.28
N THR A 126 -10.65 -11.00 -1.46
CA THR A 126 -9.91 -12.26 -1.52
C THR A 126 -9.81 -12.98 -0.16
N LEU A 127 -9.73 -12.22 0.94
CA LEU A 127 -9.88 -12.75 2.30
C LEU A 127 -11.27 -13.35 2.52
N GLY A 128 -12.25 -13.02 1.69
CA GLY A 128 -13.62 -13.48 1.79
C GLY A 128 -14.51 -12.59 2.66
N LEU A 129 -14.11 -11.36 2.98
CA LEU A 129 -14.88 -10.44 3.83
C LEU A 129 -15.73 -9.42 3.06
N SER A 130 -15.68 -9.47 1.73
CA SER A 130 -16.57 -8.72 0.84
C SER A 130 -17.27 -9.66 -0.13
N LEU A 131 -18.44 -9.24 -0.62
CA LEU A 131 -19.10 -9.97 -1.69
C LEU A 131 -18.25 -9.95 -2.96
N PRO A 132 -18.35 -10.99 -3.82
CA PRO A 132 -17.69 -10.98 -5.13
C PRO A 132 -18.00 -9.69 -5.89
N PHE A 133 -16.99 -9.16 -6.59
CA PHE A 133 -16.99 -7.91 -7.35
C PHE A 133 -16.94 -6.61 -6.55
N SER A 134 -17.11 -6.64 -5.21
CA SER A 134 -17.13 -5.44 -4.36
C SER A 134 -15.95 -4.50 -4.62
N SER A 135 -14.75 -5.07 -4.77
CA SER A 135 -13.49 -4.34 -4.98
C SER A 135 -13.34 -3.74 -6.38
N SER A 136 -14.13 -4.19 -7.35
CA SER A 136 -14.03 -3.79 -8.76
C SER A 136 -15.17 -2.91 -9.25
N PHE A 137 -16.35 -2.92 -8.60
CA PHE A 137 -17.43 -2.01 -8.99
C PHE A 137 -17.05 -0.53 -8.80
N PRO A 138 -17.15 0.32 -9.85
CA PRO A 138 -16.97 1.76 -9.71
C PRO A 138 -17.99 2.37 -8.74
N ALA A 139 -17.61 3.44 -8.06
CA ALA A 139 -18.41 4.04 -6.98
C ALA A 139 -19.78 4.55 -7.45
N ASP A 140 -19.87 5.02 -8.69
CA ASP A 140 -21.09 5.55 -9.30
C ASP A 140 -21.86 4.51 -10.12
N SER A 141 -21.46 3.23 -10.08
CA SER A 141 -22.05 2.19 -10.93
C SER A 141 -23.38 1.66 -10.34
N PRO A 142 -24.36 1.28 -11.19
CA PRO A 142 -25.59 0.64 -10.73
C PRO A 142 -25.33 -0.67 -9.96
N GLU A 143 -24.27 -1.40 -10.31
CA GLU A 143 -23.86 -2.63 -9.65
C GLU A 143 -23.46 -2.38 -8.19
N LYS A 144 -22.79 -1.25 -7.89
CA LYS A 144 -22.46 -0.85 -6.52
C LYS A 144 -23.72 -0.62 -5.67
N GLN A 145 -24.74 0.03 -6.24
CA GLN A 145 -26.02 0.21 -5.55
C GLN A 145 -26.72 -1.13 -5.31
N SER A 146 -26.71 -2.02 -6.30
CA SER A 146 -27.25 -3.38 -6.17
C SER A 146 -26.52 -4.18 -5.08
N GLU A 147 -25.20 -4.09 -5.00
CA GLU A 147 -24.40 -4.72 -3.94
C GLU A 147 -24.80 -4.25 -2.54
N CYS A 148 -25.03 -2.94 -2.35
CA CYS A 148 -25.51 -2.40 -1.07
C CYS A 148 -26.82 -3.05 -0.61
N HIS A 149 -27.72 -3.39 -1.55
CA HIS A 149 -28.94 -4.14 -1.23
C HIS A 149 -28.65 -5.63 -0.93
N GLN A 150 -27.77 -6.26 -1.72
CA GLN A 150 -27.37 -7.65 -1.53
C GLN A 150 -26.64 -7.90 -0.20
N ALA A 151 -25.95 -6.89 0.35
CA ALA A 151 -25.32 -6.95 1.66
C ALA A 151 -26.31 -7.32 2.79
N GLY A 152 -27.58 -6.90 2.67
CA GLY A 152 -28.63 -7.27 3.62
C GLY A 152 -28.98 -8.76 3.60
N GLU A 153 -29.01 -9.38 2.42
CA GLU A 153 -29.22 -10.83 2.30
C GLU A 153 -27.99 -11.62 2.76
N ALA A 154 -26.79 -11.12 2.44
CA ALA A 154 -25.55 -11.75 2.87
C ALA A 154 -25.39 -11.73 4.39
N ILE A 155 -25.63 -10.59 5.06
CA ILE A 155 -25.51 -10.51 6.51
C ILE A 155 -26.53 -11.40 7.23
N LYS A 156 -27.73 -11.57 6.64
CA LYS A 156 -28.75 -12.49 7.15
C LYS A 156 -28.26 -13.94 7.10
N VAL A 157 -27.65 -14.37 5.99
CA VAL A 157 -27.04 -15.71 5.90
C VAL A 157 -25.96 -15.91 6.95
N LEU A 158 -25.12 -14.90 7.19
CA LEU A 158 -24.07 -14.97 8.21
C LEU A 158 -24.64 -15.07 9.62
N LEU A 159 -25.72 -14.34 9.92
CA LEU A 159 -26.45 -14.44 11.19
C LEU A 159 -27.09 -15.82 11.37
N GLU A 160 -27.80 -16.32 10.37
CA GLU A 160 -28.48 -17.63 10.43
C GLU A 160 -27.51 -18.80 10.63
N LYS A 161 -26.31 -18.71 10.02
CA LYS A 161 -25.26 -19.73 10.12
C LYS A 161 -24.23 -19.46 11.22
N ASP A 162 -24.35 -18.34 11.93
CA ASP A 162 -23.35 -17.83 12.88
C ASP A 162 -21.92 -17.81 12.31
N ILE A 163 -21.77 -17.41 11.05
CA ILE A 163 -20.46 -17.25 10.41
C ILE A 163 -19.88 -15.89 10.80
N LYS A 164 -18.73 -15.91 11.44
CA LYS A 164 -18.05 -14.74 11.99
C LYS A 164 -16.72 -14.47 11.28
N PRO A 165 -16.14 -13.27 11.42
CA PRO A 165 -14.86 -12.93 10.81
C PRO A 165 -13.73 -13.93 11.11
N LEU A 166 -13.64 -14.49 12.32
CA LEU A 166 -12.61 -15.48 12.65
C LEU A 166 -12.87 -16.89 12.05
N ASP A 167 -14.06 -17.16 11.51
CA ASP A 167 -14.34 -18.37 10.73
C ASP A 167 -13.88 -18.23 9.27
N ILE A 168 -13.76 -16.98 8.79
CA ILE A 168 -13.38 -16.61 7.41
C ILE A 168 -11.87 -16.33 7.33
N LEU A 169 -11.35 -15.57 8.29
CA LEU A 169 -9.94 -15.22 8.35
C LEU A 169 -9.14 -16.46 8.77
N SER A 170 -8.40 -17.02 7.81
CA SER A 170 -7.45 -18.11 8.04
C SER A 170 -6.08 -17.75 7.50
N ARG A 171 -5.06 -18.53 7.87
CA ARG A 171 -3.72 -18.37 7.34
C ARG A 171 -3.72 -18.45 5.81
N GLU A 172 -4.48 -19.38 5.25
CA GLU A 172 -4.64 -19.61 3.81
C GLU A 172 -5.34 -18.42 3.13
N ALA A 173 -6.35 -17.81 3.77
CA ALA A 173 -6.99 -16.61 3.25
C ALA A 173 -6.00 -15.43 3.16
N PHE A 174 -5.13 -15.26 4.17
CA PHE A 174 -4.06 -14.25 4.09
C PHE A 174 -3.04 -14.56 3.00
N GLU A 175 -2.67 -15.83 2.79
CA GLU A 175 -1.79 -16.19 1.67
C GLU A 175 -2.42 -15.85 0.32
N ASN A 176 -3.73 -16.10 0.14
CA ASN A 176 -4.48 -15.70 -1.06
C ASN A 176 -4.45 -14.17 -1.24
N ALA A 177 -4.69 -13.41 -0.18
CA ALA A 177 -4.69 -11.95 -0.21
C ALA A 177 -3.31 -11.36 -0.58
N ILE A 178 -2.23 -11.97 -0.08
CA ILE A 178 -0.86 -11.59 -0.47
C ILE A 178 -0.60 -11.98 -1.93
N THR A 179 -1.01 -13.19 -2.36
CA THR A 179 -0.87 -13.66 -3.74
C THR A 179 -1.50 -12.67 -4.73
N VAL A 180 -2.77 -12.27 -4.53
CA VAL A 180 -3.42 -11.33 -5.45
C VAL A 180 -2.77 -9.95 -5.41
N THR A 181 -2.28 -9.52 -4.23
CA THR A 181 -1.53 -8.26 -4.07
C THR A 181 -0.25 -8.27 -4.92
N MET A 182 0.49 -9.39 -4.95
CA MET A 182 1.68 -9.54 -5.79
C MET A 182 1.32 -9.58 -7.28
N ALA A 183 0.33 -10.38 -7.65
CA ALA A 183 -0.10 -10.55 -9.04
C ALA A 183 -0.57 -9.23 -9.67
N LEU A 184 -1.25 -8.39 -8.89
CA LEU A 184 -1.83 -7.13 -9.38
C LEU A 184 -0.95 -5.90 -9.22
N GLY A 185 0.27 -6.01 -8.68
CA GLY A 185 1.13 -4.82 -8.53
C GLY A 185 0.76 -3.92 -7.34
N GLY A 186 0.14 -4.50 -6.30
CA GLY A 186 -0.44 -3.81 -5.15
C GLY A 186 0.49 -2.90 -4.33
N SER A 187 -0.09 -1.99 -3.56
CA SER A 187 0.63 -1.04 -2.72
C SER A 187 1.48 -1.72 -1.63
N THR A 188 2.65 -1.14 -1.32
CA THR A 188 3.51 -1.54 -0.19
C THR A 188 2.77 -1.42 1.15
N ASN A 189 1.80 -0.50 1.27
CA ASN A 189 0.95 -0.34 2.46
C ASN A 189 0.14 -1.60 2.80
N ALA A 190 -0.12 -2.49 1.83
CA ALA A 190 -0.79 -3.75 2.09
C ALA A 190 -0.04 -4.63 3.10
N VAL A 191 1.29 -4.53 3.15
CA VAL A 191 2.12 -5.23 4.15
C VAL A 191 1.72 -4.82 5.57
N LEU A 192 1.63 -3.50 5.84
CA LEU A 192 1.25 -2.98 7.15
C LEU A 192 -0.18 -3.40 7.52
N HIS A 193 -1.09 -3.27 6.57
CA HIS A 193 -2.51 -3.48 6.80
C HIS A 193 -2.87 -4.95 6.99
N LEU A 194 -2.34 -5.86 6.18
CA LEU A 194 -2.60 -7.29 6.34
C LEU A 194 -1.97 -7.85 7.61
N ILE A 195 -0.78 -7.39 8.01
CA ILE A 195 -0.19 -7.77 9.31
C ILE A 195 -1.07 -7.29 10.46
N ALA A 196 -1.53 -6.02 10.42
CA ALA A 196 -2.41 -5.49 11.46
C ALA A 196 -3.75 -6.23 11.56
N ILE A 197 -4.37 -6.60 10.43
CA ILE A 197 -5.59 -7.40 10.40
C ILE A 197 -5.32 -8.81 10.95
N ALA A 198 -4.23 -9.45 10.53
CA ALA A 198 -3.86 -10.78 11.01
C ALA A 198 -3.64 -10.80 12.53
N ARG A 199 -2.98 -9.78 13.08
CA ARG A 199 -2.83 -9.60 14.53
C ARG A 199 -4.17 -9.46 15.24
N ALA A 200 -5.09 -8.66 14.71
CA ALA A 200 -6.42 -8.50 15.27
C ALA A 200 -7.22 -9.82 15.28
N ALA A 201 -6.94 -10.70 14.31
CA ALA A 201 -7.52 -12.03 14.21
C ALA A 201 -6.72 -13.14 14.93
N ASN A 202 -5.63 -12.79 15.64
CA ASN A 202 -4.69 -13.73 16.25
C ASN A 202 -4.09 -14.77 15.27
N ILE A 203 -3.88 -14.37 14.01
CA ILE A 203 -3.26 -15.20 12.97
C ILE A 203 -1.79 -14.79 12.82
N PRO A 204 -0.83 -15.72 12.94
CA PRO A 204 0.57 -15.42 12.68
C PRO A 204 0.75 -14.99 11.22
N LEU A 205 1.23 -13.77 11.01
CA LEU A 205 1.62 -13.24 9.70
C LEU A 205 2.77 -12.25 9.91
N SER A 206 3.80 -12.35 9.07
CA SER A 206 4.99 -11.51 9.15
C SER A 206 5.47 -11.06 7.79
N ILE A 207 6.40 -10.11 7.74
CA ILE A 207 7.05 -9.70 6.49
C ILE A 207 7.71 -10.87 5.74
N ASN A 208 8.16 -11.93 6.44
CA ASN A 208 8.75 -13.12 5.81
C ASN A 208 7.74 -13.85 4.90
N ASP A 209 6.45 -13.75 5.21
CA ASP A 209 5.39 -14.37 4.41
C ASP A 209 5.22 -13.66 3.06
N PHE A 210 5.37 -12.33 3.05
CA PHE A 210 5.39 -11.54 1.82
C PHE A 210 6.60 -11.84 0.96
N GLU A 211 7.77 -12.02 1.57
CA GLU A 211 9.00 -12.42 0.87
C GLU A 211 8.82 -13.77 0.17
N ARG A 212 8.44 -14.82 0.91
CA ARG A 212 8.20 -16.17 0.37
C ARG A 212 7.16 -16.17 -0.75
N ILE A 213 6.08 -15.41 -0.61
CA ILE A 213 5.03 -15.35 -1.64
C ILE A 213 5.49 -14.55 -2.86
N SER A 214 6.25 -13.46 -2.66
CA SER A 214 6.83 -12.67 -3.74
C SER A 214 7.82 -13.47 -4.60
N GLU A 215 8.51 -14.45 -4.05
CA GLU A 215 9.41 -15.33 -4.81
C GLU A 215 8.68 -16.25 -5.78
N ARG A 216 7.47 -16.71 -5.42
CA ARG A 216 6.71 -17.70 -6.21
C ARG A 216 5.63 -17.10 -7.10
N VAL A 217 5.07 -15.93 -6.75
CA VAL A 217 3.94 -15.33 -7.47
C VAL A 217 4.45 -14.30 -8.47
N PRO A 218 4.17 -14.45 -9.79
CA PRO A 218 4.56 -13.48 -10.78
C PRO A 218 3.74 -12.19 -10.68
N PHE A 219 4.32 -11.07 -11.13
CA PHE A 219 3.59 -9.81 -11.33
C PHE A 219 2.97 -9.80 -12.74
N LEU A 220 1.64 -9.69 -12.82
CA LEU A 220 0.87 -9.93 -14.04
C LEU A 220 0.13 -8.71 -14.57
N ALA A 221 -0.27 -7.77 -13.72
CA ALA A 221 -1.21 -6.72 -14.13
C ALA A 221 -0.53 -5.44 -14.61
N ASP A 222 -0.90 -4.95 -15.80
CA ASP A 222 -0.46 -3.65 -16.35
C ASP A 222 -1.28 -2.48 -15.79
N LEU A 223 -1.36 -2.39 -14.46
CA LEU A 223 -2.15 -1.38 -13.75
C LEU A 223 -1.28 -0.23 -13.24
N LYS A 224 -1.81 0.99 -13.32
CA LYS A 224 -1.24 2.16 -12.65
C LYS A 224 -1.01 1.83 -11.17
N PRO A 225 0.12 2.23 -10.59
CA PRO A 225 1.12 3.15 -11.17
C PRO A 225 2.30 2.47 -11.88
N SER A 226 2.34 1.14 -11.90
CA SER A 226 3.42 0.39 -12.61
C SER A 226 3.16 0.30 -14.12
N GLY A 227 1.88 0.36 -14.49
CA GLY A 227 1.34 0.13 -15.81
C GLY A 227 0.37 1.23 -16.27
N LYS A 228 -0.49 0.90 -17.23
CA LYS A 228 -1.32 1.87 -17.96
C LYS A 228 -2.77 1.93 -17.48
N PHE A 229 -3.35 0.78 -17.15
CA PHE A 229 -4.78 0.61 -16.90
C PHE A 229 -5.14 0.95 -15.44
N VAL A 230 -6.44 1.13 -15.16
CA VAL A 230 -6.98 1.40 -13.82
C VAL A 230 -7.99 0.33 -13.40
N MET A 231 -8.49 0.38 -12.16
CA MET A 231 -9.45 -0.61 -11.65
C MET A 231 -10.76 -0.64 -12.47
N GLU A 232 -11.15 0.48 -13.08
CA GLU A 232 -12.30 0.52 -13.99
C GLU A 232 -12.11 -0.41 -15.21
N ASP A 233 -10.87 -0.58 -15.69
CA ASP A 233 -10.60 -1.49 -16.81
C ASP A 233 -10.68 -2.96 -16.36
N ILE A 234 -10.25 -3.27 -15.14
CA ILE A 234 -10.45 -4.61 -14.53
C ILE A 234 -11.93 -4.95 -14.44
N HIS A 235 -12.76 -4.01 -14.00
CA HIS A 235 -14.21 -4.19 -13.96
C HIS A 235 -14.79 -4.58 -15.32
N ARG A 236 -14.37 -3.90 -16.40
CA ARG A 236 -14.86 -4.14 -17.77
C ARG A 236 -14.54 -5.54 -18.30
N VAL A 237 -13.48 -6.18 -17.80
CA VAL A 237 -13.00 -7.48 -18.30
C VAL A 237 -13.33 -8.67 -17.39
N GLY A 238 -14.19 -8.47 -16.40
CA GLY A 238 -14.67 -9.53 -15.50
C GLY A 238 -14.43 -9.28 -14.00
N GLY A 239 -13.81 -8.15 -13.65
CA GLY A 239 -13.60 -7.74 -12.26
C GLY A 239 -12.62 -8.62 -11.48
N THR A 240 -12.52 -8.36 -10.18
CA THR A 240 -11.68 -9.13 -9.26
C THR A 240 -12.00 -10.63 -9.28
N PRO A 241 -13.28 -11.09 -9.33
CA PRO A 241 -13.58 -12.51 -9.38
C PRO A 241 -12.96 -13.23 -10.59
N ALA A 242 -12.95 -12.62 -11.78
CA ALA A 242 -12.31 -13.23 -12.96
C ALA A 242 -10.79 -13.38 -12.78
N VAL A 243 -10.14 -12.39 -12.15
CA VAL A 243 -8.72 -12.48 -11.78
C VAL A 243 -8.47 -13.62 -10.79
N LEU A 244 -9.28 -13.73 -9.74
CA LEU A 244 -9.15 -14.78 -8.73
C LEU A 244 -9.38 -16.17 -9.33
N LYS A 245 -10.37 -16.30 -10.23
CA LYS A 245 -10.63 -17.54 -10.96
C LYS A 245 -9.43 -17.93 -11.82
N TYR A 246 -8.84 -16.98 -12.54
CA TYR A 246 -7.63 -17.21 -13.31
C TYR A 246 -6.47 -17.71 -12.43
N LEU A 247 -6.16 -16.99 -11.35
CA LEU A 247 -5.07 -17.37 -10.43
C LEU A 247 -5.32 -18.72 -9.73
N MET A 248 -6.57 -19.04 -9.40
CA MET A 248 -6.97 -20.33 -8.84
C MET A 248 -6.74 -21.47 -9.84
N ASN A 249 -7.14 -21.29 -11.11
CA ASN A 249 -6.92 -22.28 -12.17
C ASN A 249 -5.42 -22.50 -12.46
N GLN A 250 -4.58 -21.49 -12.21
CA GLN A 250 -3.12 -21.59 -12.30
C GLN A 250 -2.46 -22.13 -11.02
N GLY A 251 -3.24 -22.49 -9.98
CA GLY A 251 -2.74 -23.09 -8.74
C GLY A 251 -2.14 -22.11 -7.72
N TYR A 252 -2.35 -20.80 -7.89
CA TYR A 252 -1.82 -19.78 -6.97
C TYR A 252 -2.76 -19.43 -5.81
N ILE A 253 -4.07 -19.68 -5.97
CA ILE A 253 -5.11 -19.36 -4.98
C ILE A 253 -5.71 -20.66 -4.44
N ASN A 254 -5.81 -20.75 -3.11
CA ASN A 254 -6.57 -21.80 -2.43
C ASN A 254 -8.07 -21.46 -2.46
N GLY A 255 -8.86 -22.30 -3.11
CA GLY A 255 -10.30 -22.11 -3.27
C GLY A 255 -11.15 -22.49 -2.05
N ASP A 256 -10.59 -23.19 -1.07
CA ASP A 256 -11.36 -23.80 0.04
C ASP A 256 -11.72 -22.81 1.16
N CYS A 257 -11.19 -21.58 1.11
CA CYS A 257 -11.44 -20.56 2.13
C CYS A 257 -12.91 -20.12 2.12
N LEU A 258 -13.55 -20.14 3.30
CA LEU A 258 -14.92 -19.65 3.52
C LEU A 258 -15.01 -18.13 3.25
N THR A 259 -16.16 -17.65 2.78
CA THR A 259 -16.40 -16.22 2.57
C THR A 259 -17.74 -15.76 3.17
N VAL A 260 -17.99 -14.46 3.12
CA VAL A 260 -19.23 -13.80 3.56
C VAL A 260 -20.47 -14.22 2.79
N THR A 261 -20.34 -14.99 1.70
CA THR A 261 -21.50 -15.61 1.03
C THR A 261 -21.98 -16.89 1.73
N GLY A 262 -21.24 -17.36 2.73
CA GLY A 262 -21.44 -18.65 3.38
C GLY A 262 -21.06 -19.85 2.49
N LYS A 263 -20.22 -19.60 1.47
CA LYS A 263 -19.63 -20.58 0.55
C LYS A 263 -18.11 -20.40 0.51
N THR A 264 -17.42 -21.38 -0.03
CA THR A 264 -15.99 -21.30 -0.32
C THR A 264 -15.70 -20.32 -1.46
N LEU A 265 -14.45 -19.84 -1.56
CA LEU A 265 -14.01 -19.02 -2.66
C LEU A 265 -14.20 -19.73 -4.01
N ALA A 266 -13.88 -21.02 -4.12
CA ALA A 266 -14.08 -21.80 -5.34
C ALA A 266 -15.55 -21.85 -5.78
N GLU A 267 -16.48 -22.10 -4.86
CA GLU A 267 -17.92 -22.12 -5.16
C GLU A 267 -18.43 -20.76 -5.63
N ASN A 268 -17.88 -19.66 -5.10
CA ASN A 268 -18.22 -18.31 -5.57
C ASN A 268 -17.71 -18.05 -6.99
N LEU A 269 -16.58 -18.64 -7.38
CA LEU A 269 -15.92 -18.42 -8.66
C LEU A 269 -16.37 -19.37 -9.78
N GLU A 270 -17.07 -20.46 -9.46
CA GLU A 270 -17.49 -21.50 -10.42
C GLU A 270 -18.24 -20.91 -11.64
N LYS A 271 -19.16 -19.97 -11.39
CA LYS A 271 -20.03 -19.37 -12.43
C LYS A 271 -19.54 -18.02 -12.95
N VAL A 272 -18.40 -17.55 -12.45
CA VAL A 272 -17.81 -16.29 -12.90
C VAL A 272 -17.24 -16.50 -14.31
N ALA A 273 -17.51 -15.57 -15.23
CA ALA A 273 -16.92 -15.62 -16.56
C ALA A 273 -15.40 -15.47 -16.48
N ASP A 274 -14.67 -16.09 -17.42
CA ASP A 274 -13.22 -15.91 -17.51
C ASP A 274 -12.89 -14.47 -17.94
N LEU A 275 -11.64 -14.05 -17.72
CA LEU A 275 -11.15 -12.74 -18.14
C LEU A 275 -11.35 -12.55 -19.65
N SER A 276 -12.00 -11.45 -20.03
CA SER A 276 -12.26 -11.11 -21.44
C SER A 276 -11.29 -10.07 -21.99
N ASP A 277 -10.10 -9.96 -21.41
CA ASP A 277 -9.11 -8.92 -21.72
C ASP A 277 -8.11 -9.33 -22.82
N ASN A 278 -8.19 -10.57 -23.33
CA ASN A 278 -7.22 -11.14 -24.26
C ASN A 278 -5.76 -10.96 -23.81
N HIS A 279 -5.52 -10.97 -22.49
CA HIS A 279 -4.22 -10.74 -21.86
C HIS A 279 -3.60 -9.36 -22.11
N GLU A 280 -4.41 -8.33 -22.34
CA GLU A 280 -3.92 -6.94 -22.45
C GLU A 280 -3.69 -6.30 -21.08
N ILE A 281 -4.52 -6.63 -20.08
CA ILE A 281 -4.45 -6.04 -18.74
C ILE A 281 -3.79 -7.00 -17.76
N ILE A 282 -4.21 -8.27 -17.78
CA ILE A 282 -3.68 -9.36 -16.95
C ILE A 282 -2.88 -10.30 -17.84
N TYR A 283 -1.56 -10.20 -17.73
CA TYR A 283 -0.64 -11.01 -18.50
C TYR A 283 -0.73 -12.48 -18.06
N PRO A 284 -0.49 -13.44 -18.97
CA PRO A 284 -0.56 -14.83 -18.62
C PRO A 284 0.69 -15.22 -17.79
N VAL A 285 0.55 -16.21 -16.91
CA VAL A 285 1.62 -16.62 -15.96
C VAL A 285 2.90 -17.11 -16.63
N ASP A 286 2.83 -17.57 -17.88
CA ASP A 286 3.98 -17.99 -18.71
C ASP A 286 4.67 -16.81 -19.41
N ARG A 287 4.01 -15.65 -19.50
CA ARG A 287 4.56 -14.39 -20.01
C ARG A 287 4.24 -13.23 -19.07
N PRO A 288 4.73 -13.27 -17.81
CA PRO A 288 4.42 -12.24 -16.81
C PRO A 288 5.21 -10.95 -17.09
N LEU A 289 4.77 -9.84 -16.49
CA LEU A 289 5.53 -8.58 -16.50
C LEU A 289 6.85 -8.73 -15.72
N LYS A 290 6.82 -9.51 -14.63
CA LYS A 290 8.00 -9.94 -13.87
C LYS A 290 7.73 -11.35 -13.32
N SER A 291 8.72 -12.24 -13.42
CA SER A 291 8.61 -13.64 -12.98
C SER A 291 8.42 -13.83 -11.46
N SER A 292 8.57 -12.74 -10.70
CA SER A 292 8.39 -12.69 -9.25
C SER A 292 7.62 -11.42 -8.89
N GLY A 293 7.10 -11.33 -7.67
CA GLY A 293 6.39 -10.16 -7.17
C GLY A 293 7.23 -8.89 -7.22
N HIS A 294 6.55 -7.74 -7.31
CA HIS A 294 7.19 -6.43 -7.26
C HIS A 294 7.54 -6.00 -5.83
N LEU A 295 6.78 -6.43 -4.82
CA LEU A 295 7.11 -6.13 -3.42
C LEU A 295 8.30 -6.98 -2.98
N ARG A 296 9.36 -6.35 -2.49
CA ARG A 296 10.53 -7.00 -1.91
C ARG A 296 10.69 -6.57 -0.46
N ILE A 297 11.03 -7.54 0.39
CA ILE A 297 11.41 -7.29 1.77
C ILE A 297 12.91 -7.19 1.79
N LEU A 298 13.46 -6.03 2.14
CA LEU A 298 14.91 -5.82 2.19
C LEU A 298 15.35 -5.73 3.65
N ARG A 299 16.44 -6.43 4.00
CA ARG A 299 17.11 -6.35 5.29
C ARG A 299 18.50 -5.73 5.12
N GLY A 300 19.43 -5.98 6.04
CA GLY A 300 20.80 -5.48 5.97
C GLY A 300 21.09 -4.47 7.04
N ASP A 301 22.24 -3.80 6.93
CA ASP A 301 22.75 -2.92 7.97
C ASP A 301 21.78 -1.77 8.28
N LEU A 302 21.10 -1.23 7.27
CA LEU A 302 20.17 -0.12 7.45
C LEU A 302 18.78 -0.53 7.92
N ALA A 303 18.38 -1.78 7.69
CA ALA A 303 17.02 -2.28 7.95
C ALA A 303 17.05 -3.66 8.63
N PRO A 304 17.61 -3.79 9.85
CA PRO A 304 17.82 -5.10 10.48
C PRO A 304 16.51 -5.83 10.81
N GLU A 305 15.41 -5.11 11.04
CA GLU A 305 14.07 -5.68 11.23
C GLU A 305 13.25 -5.74 9.93
N GLY A 306 13.85 -5.32 8.81
CA GLY A 306 13.23 -5.30 7.50
C GLY A 306 12.76 -3.92 7.02
N SER A 307 12.41 -3.88 5.75
CA SER A 307 11.87 -2.74 5.01
C SER A 307 11.09 -3.27 3.81
N VAL A 308 10.30 -2.42 3.16
CA VAL A 308 9.48 -2.81 2.02
C VAL A 308 9.82 -1.92 0.83
N ALA A 309 10.18 -2.56 -0.28
CA ALA A 309 10.51 -1.91 -1.53
C ALA A 309 9.55 -2.35 -2.63
N LYS A 310 9.27 -1.45 -3.57
CA LYS A 310 8.58 -1.76 -4.82
C LYS A 310 9.61 -1.82 -5.94
N ILE A 311 10.00 -3.03 -6.33
CA ILE A 311 11.03 -3.29 -7.35
C ILE A 311 10.39 -3.93 -8.58
N THR A 312 10.22 -3.17 -9.66
CA THR A 312 9.59 -3.67 -10.90
C THR A 312 10.58 -4.38 -11.83
N GLY A 313 11.88 -4.17 -11.64
CA GLY A 313 12.97 -4.68 -12.47
C GLY A 313 13.39 -3.74 -13.60
N LYS A 314 12.55 -2.74 -13.95
CA LYS A 314 12.88 -1.72 -14.96
C LYS A 314 13.98 -0.76 -14.49
N GLU A 315 14.17 -0.65 -13.19
CA GLU A 315 15.16 0.18 -12.50
C GLU A 315 16.53 -0.52 -12.36
N GLY A 316 16.63 -1.81 -12.70
CA GLY A 316 17.77 -2.66 -12.35
C GLY A 316 17.55 -3.39 -11.03
N LEU A 317 18.53 -4.19 -10.62
CA LEU A 317 18.44 -5.01 -9.39
C LEU A 317 19.42 -4.57 -8.31
N VAL A 318 20.43 -3.77 -8.65
CA VAL A 318 21.42 -3.25 -7.69
C VAL A 318 21.64 -1.76 -7.95
N PHE A 319 21.66 -0.97 -6.88
CA PHE A 319 22.00 0.45 -6.90
C PHE A 319 22.99 0.78 -5.80
N THR A 320 24.14 1.34 -6.17
CA THR A 320 25.11 1.87 -5.20
C THR A 320 25.26 3.37 -5.42
N GLY A 321 25.17 4.14 -4.34
CA GLY A 321 25.27 5.58 -4.41
C GLY A 321 25.66 6.23 -3.09
N THR A 322 25.74 7.56 -3.12
CA THR A 322 26.19 8.38 -1.98
C THR A 322 25.00 8.96 -1.24
N ALA A 323 24.98 8.82 0.08
CA ALA A 323 23.90 9.28 0.93
C ALA A 323 23.73 10.80 0.90
N LYS A 324 22.48 11.23 0.68
CA LYS A 324 21.97 12.59 0.88
C LYS A 324 20.85 12.52 1.91
N VAL A 325 21.17 12.93 3.14
CA VAL A 325 20.36 12.68 4.33
C VAL A 325 19.58 13.95 4.71
N TYR A 326 18.28 13.77 4.90
CA TYR A 326 17.32 14.79 5.28
C TYR A 326 16.49 14.27 6.47
N ASP A 327 16.22 15.15 7.45
CA ASP A 327 15.51 14.81 8.68
C ASP A 327 13.98 15.07 8.59
N CYS A 328 13.50 15.57 7.44
CA CYS A 328 12.08 15.65 7.09
C CYS A 328 11.86 15.77 5.58
N GLU A 329 10.60 15.63 5.15
CA GLU A 329 10.15 15.80 3.76
C GLU A 329 10.53 17.17 3.18
N GLU A 330 10.33 18.25 3.94
CA GLU A 330 10.56 19.63 3.50
C GLU A 330 12.04 19.93 3.24
N ASP A 331 12.93 19.40 4.08
CA ASP A 331 14.38 19.56 3.92
C ASP A 331 14.88 18.89 2.63
N MET A 332 14.32 17.72 2.30
CA MET A 332 14.63 17.02 1.06
C MET A 332 14.16 17.81 -0.17
N MET A 333 12.95 18.37 -0.12
CA MET A 333 12.42 19.22 -1.19
C MET A 333 13.29 20.46 -1.41
N ALA A 334 13.70 21.14 -0.33
CA ALA A 334 14.62 22.27 -0.42
C ALA A 334 16.00 21.88 -0.96
N GLY A 335 16.50 20.68 -0.62
CA GLY A 335 17.73 20.12 -1.18
C GLY A 335 17.64 19.85 -2.68
N LEU A 336 16.49 19.36 -3.16
CA LEU A 336 16.23 19.18 -4.59
C LEU A 336 16.23 20.51 -5.35
N GLU A 337 15.54 21.54 -4.83
CA GLU A 337 15.48 22.87 -5.44
C GLU A 337 16.86 23.54 -5.54
N LYS A 338 17.76 23.26 -4.59
CA LYS A 338 19.15 23.73 -4.58
C LYS A 338 20.09 22.91 -5.48
N GLY A 339 19.60 21.83 -6.09
CA GLY A 339 20.41 20.93 -6.92
C GLY A 339 21.39 20.05 -6.13
N GLU A 340 21.15 19.82 -4.84
CA GLU A 340 22.01 18.98 -3.99
C GLU A 340 21.86 17.48 -4.31
N ILE A 341 20.69 17.10 -4.82
CA ILE A 341 20.34 15.75 -5.23
C ILE A 341 20.72 15.58 -6.70
N THR A 342 21.69 14.71 -6.97
CA THR A 342 22.24 14.46 -8.30
C THR A 342 22.23 12.97 -8.63
N LYS A 343 22.46 12.63 -9.90
CA LYS A 343 22.59 11.24 -10.36
C LYS A 343 23.60 10.46 -9.51
N GLY A 344 23.21 9.28 -9.05
CA GLY A 344 23.98 8.43 -8.14
C GLY A 344 23.75 8.74 -6.65
N SER A 345 22.80 9.61 -6.31
CA SER A 345 22.43 9.87 -4.91
C SER A 345 21.56 8.76 -4.34
N VAL A 346 21.79 8.41 -3.07
CA VAL A 346 20.86 7.67 -2.22
C VAL A 346 20.21 8.69 -1.29
N VAL A 347 19.00 9.13 -1.62
CA VAL A 347 18.25 10.11 -0.84
C VAL A 347 17.62 9.42 0.35
N ILE A 348 17.91 9.90 1.56
CA ILE A 348 17.35 9.36 2.80
C ILE A 348 16.51 10.43 3.45
N ILE A 349 15.23 10.14 3.67
CA ILE A 349 14.32 10.97 4.45
C ILE A 349 13.98 10.20 5.72
N ARG A 350 14.47 10.64 6.87
CA ARG A 350 14.33 9.92 8.14
C ARG A 350 13.57 10.75 9.17
N TYR A 351 13.22 10.12 10.30
CA TYR A 351 12.28 10.68 11.28
C TYR A 351 10.88 10.90 10.72
N GLU A 352 10.51 10.07 9.73
CA GLU A 352 9.16 10.00 9.16
C GLU A 352 8.48 8.66 9.50
N GLY A 353 9.06 7.89 10.43
CA GLY A 353 8.50 6.65 10.95
C GLY A 353 7.26 6.85 11.84
N PRO A 354 6.73 5.76 12.41
CA PRO A 354 5.53 5.81 13.26
C PRO A 354 5.62 6.81 14.42
N LYS A 355 6.77 6.94 15.08
CA LYS A 355 6.97 7.87 16.19
C LYS A 355 7.64 9.17 15.75
N GLY A 356 8.56 9.11 14.78
CA GLY A 356 9.31 10.27 14.31
C GLY A 356 8.46 11.27 13.54
N GLY A 357 7.61 10.77 12.64
CA GLY A 357 6.77 11.58 11.75
C GLY A 357 5.96 12.63 12.50
N PRO A 358 5.15 12.25 13.51
CA PRO A 358 4.63 10.92 13.86
C PRO A 358 3.52 10.45 12.91
N GLY A 359 3.04 9.22 13.06
CA GLY A 359 1.95 8.69 12.24
C GLY A 359 2.39 8.10 10.91
N MET A 360 3.71 7.94 10.71
CA MET A 360 4.30 7.34 9.53
C MET A 360 3.72 7.94 8.22
N PRO A 361 3.89 9.26 7.98
CA PRO A 361 3.27 9.93 6.85
C PRO A 361 3.64 9.28 5.50
N GLU A 362 2.70 9.36 4.55
CA GLU A 362 2.93 8.92 3.17
C GLU A 362 3.45 10.10 2.35
N MET A 363 4.71 10.02 1.96
CA MET A 363 5.39 11.05 1.17
C MET A 363 5.20 10.76 -0.32
N LEU A 364 4.39 11.59 -0.97
CA LEU A 364 4.20 11.58 -2.42
C LEU A 364 4.93 12.73 -3.11
N ALA A 365 5.13 13.86 -2.40
CA ALA A 365 5.76 15.03 -3.00
C ALA A 365 7.23 14.75 -3.37
N PRO A 366 8.07 14.15 -2.51
CA PRO A 366 9.44 13.77 -2.85
C PRO A 366 9.55 12.90 -4.09
N THR A 367 8.75 11.83 -4.15
CA THR A 367 8.83 10.89 -5.27
C THR A 367 8.33 11.52 -6.57
N SER A 368 7.23 12.28 -6.52
CA SER A 368 6.71 13.02 -7.68
C SER A 368 7.68 14.10 -8.16
N ALA A 369 8.35 14.80 -7.23
CA ALA A 369 9.33 15.83 -7.56
C ALA A 369 10.58 15.25 -8.21
N ILE A 370 11.09 14.12 -7.70
CA ILE A 370 12.22 13.39 -8.32
C ILE A 370 11.87 12.90 -9.73
N MET A 371 10.64 12.40 -9.94
CA MET A 371 10.13 12.03 -11.26
C MET A 371 10.00 13.24 -12.20
N GLY A 372 9.44 14.34 -11.68
CA GLY A 372 9.33 15.65 -12.32
C GLY A 372 10.68 16.27 -12.67
N ALA A 373 11.74 15.99 -11.91
CA ALA A 373 13.10 16.41 -12.21
C ALA A 373 13.82 15.47 -13.20
N GLY A 374 13.21 14.36 -13.60
CA GLY A 374 13.82 13.37 -14.51
C GLY A 374 14.87 12.46 -13.86
N LEU A 375 14.96 12.45 -12.52
CA LEU A 375 15.96 11.70 -11.76
C LEU A 375 15.49 10.30 -11.34
N GLY A 376 14.26 9.90 -11.68
CA GLY A 376 13.63 8.67 -11.16
C GLY A 376 14.34 7.34 -11.43
N LYS A 377 15.27 7.29 -12.40
CA LYS A 377 16.12 6.11 -12.68
C LYS A 377 17.55 6.27 -12.18
N ASP A 378 17.91 7.46 -11.71
CA ASP A 378 19.27 7.86 -11.40
C ASP A 378 19.52 7.98 -9.89
N VAL A 379 18.48 7.84 -9.05
CA VAL A 379 18.58 7.93 -7.59
C VAL A 379 17.82 6.78 -6.92
N ALA A 380 18.21 6.45 -5.69
CA ALA A 380 17.43 5.63 -4.77
C ALA A 380 16.84 6.51 -3.65
N MET A 381 15.67 6.14 -3.14
CA MET A 381 14.97 6.85 -2.07
C MET A 381 14.66 5.89 -0.92
N LEU A 382 15.11 6.24 0.28
CA LEU A 382 15.00 5.43 1.49
C LEU A 382 14.29 6.24 2.58
N THR A 383 13.38 5.60 3.33
CA THR A 383 12.74 6.23 4.49
C THR A 383 12.29 5.22 5.54
N ASP A 384 12.27 5.66 6.80
CA ASP A 384 11.55 4.98 7.90
C ASP A 384 10.03 5.23 7.86
N GLY A 385 9.58 6.21 7.08
CA GLY A 385 8.17 6.47 6.75
C GLY A 385 7.65 5.63 5.59
N ARG A 386 6.73 6.20 4.80
CA ARG A 386 6.11 5.52 3.65
C ARG A 386 6.26 6.41 2.41
N PHE A 387 6.58 5.80 1.28
CA PHE A 387 6.42 6.46 -0.02
C PHE A 387 5.08 6.09 -0.62
N SER A 388 4.46 7.03 -1.33
CA SER A 388 3.21 6.73 -2.00
C SER A 388 3.41 5.77 -3.17
N GLY A 389 2.43 4.89 -3.38
CA GLY A 389 2.51 3.82 -4.37
C GLY A 389 2.74 4.31 -5.81
N GLY A 390 2.47 5.59 -6.11
CA GLY A 390 2.52 6.26 -7.42
C GLY A 390 3.89 6.41 -8.08
N SER A 391 4.91 5.66 -7.68
CA SER A 391 6.28 5.88 -8.12
C SER A 391 6.99 4.56 -8.47
N HIS A 392 7.98 4.64 -9.36
CA HIS A 392 8.77 3.51 -9.87
C HIS A 392 10.27 3.77 -9.62
N GLY A 393 11.09 2.74 -9.37
CA GLY A 393 12.51 2.93 -9.03
C GLY A 393 12.88 2.29 -7.70
N PHE A 394 14.11 2.50 -7.25
CA PHE A 394 14.57 2.06 -5.92
C PHE A 394 13.94 2.91 -4.82
N ILE A 395 12.68 2.64 -4.51
CA ILE A 395 11.87 3.35 -3.53
C ILE A 395 11.58 2.39 -2.38
N ILE A 396 12.22 2.66 -1.25
CA ILE A 396 12.22 1.80 -0.07
C ILE A 396 11.63 2.58 1.10
N GLY A 397 10.52 2.08 1.63
CA GLY A 397 9.92 2.58 2.86
C GLY A 397 10.00 1.56 3.99
N HIS A 398 9.41 1.93 5.12
CA HIS A 398 9.21 1.04 6.26
C HIS A 398 10.53 0.55 6.86
N ILE A 399 11.63 1.28 6.68
CA ILE A 399 12.92 0.91 7.26
C ILE A 399 12.79 0.83 8.77
N THR A 400 13.05 -0.36 9.29
CA THR A 400 12.84 -0.70 10.70
C THR A 400 14.14 -1.23 11.33
N PRO A 401 14.53 -0.76 12.54
CA PRO A 401 13.86 0.26 13.36
C PRO A 401 13.90 1.67 12.77
N GLU A 402 12.87 2.48 13.08
CA GLU A 402 12.80 3.88 12.65
C GLU A 402 13.88 4.76 13.31
N ALA A 403 14.14 5.94 12.75
CA ALA A 403 15.17 6.83 13.25
C ALA A 403 14.88 7.35 14.67
N GLN A 404 13.61 7.62 14.98
CA GLN A 404 13.19 8.16 16.29
C GLN A 404 13.51 7.23 17.47
N VAL A 405 13.73 5.94 17.22
CA VAL A 405 14.11 4.93 18.23
C VAL A 405 15.57 4.49 18.11
N GLY A 406 16.38 5.20 17.32
CA GLY A 406 17.81 4.96 17.19
C GLY A 406 18.15 3.78 16.29
N GLY A 407 17.27 3.48 15.31
CA GLY A 407 17.58 2.53 14.24
C GLY A 407 18.78 2.99 13.39
N PRO A 408 19.44 2.08 12.66
CA PRO A 408 20.64 2.40 11.89
C PRO A 408 20.49 3.57 10.90
N ILE A 409 19.28 3.78 10.34
CA ILE A 409 18.98 4.93 9.48
C ILE A 409 19.20 6.30 10.17
N ALA A 410 19.06 6.39 11.50
CA ALA A 410 19.38 7.60 12.28
C ALA A 410 20.88 7.92 12.35
N LEU A 411 21.74 6.95 12.02
CA LEU A 411 23.19 7.04 12.16
C LEU A 411 23.90 7.35 10.84
N VAL A 412 23.16 7.32 9.73
CA VAL A 412 23.71 7.65 8.41
C VAL A 412 24.07 9.14 8.34
N LYS A 413 25.22 9.42 7.71
CA LYS A 413 25.76 10.76 7.47
C LYS A 413 25.81 11.03 5.97
N ASN A 414 25.72 12.31 5.60
CA ASN A 414 25.97 12.74 4.22
C ASN A 414 27.34 12.24 3.75
N GLY A 415 27.40 11.61 2.59
CA GLY A 415 28.64 11.05 2.03
C GLY A 415 28.83 9.54 2.25
N ASP A 416 28.10 8.90 3.17
CA ASP A 416 28.16 7.45 3.33
C ASP A 416 27.74 6.74 2.03
N LYS A 417 28.44 5.67 1.66
CA LYS A 417 28.05 4.85 0.51
C LYS A 417 27.09 3.77 0.91
N ILE A 418 25.99 3.64 0.17
CA ILE A 418 24.94 2.66 0.42
C ILE A 418 24.72 1.83 -0.83
N THR A 419 24.56 0.52 -0.65
CA THR A 419 24.14 -0.39 -1.70
C THR A 419 22.76 -0.95 -1.38
N VAL A 420 21.83 -0.80 -2.31
CA VAL A 420 20.54 -1.48 -2.35
C VAL A 420 20.67 -2.65 -3.33
N ASP A 421 20.59 -3.87 -2.82
CA ASP A 421 20.72 -5.12 -3.58
C ASP A 421 19.41 -5.89 -3.50
N ALA A 422 18.59 -5.80 -4.56
CA ALA A 422 17.31 -6.49 -4.67
C ALA A 422 17.43 -7.96 -5.10
N GLU A 423 18.65 -8.43 -5.43
CA GLU A 423 18.92 -9.85 -5.67
C GLU A 423 19.15 -10.57 -4.33
N LYS A 424 19.90 -9.93 -3.43
CA LYS A 424 20.19 -10.45 -2.08
C LYS A 424 19.18 -10.00 -1.03
N ASN A 425 18.23 -9.16 -1.40
CA ASN A 425 17.27 -8.52 -0.50
C ASN A 425 17.94 -7.74 0.64
N ARG A 426 18.94 -6.89 0.32
CA ARG A 426 19.75 -6.15 1.31
C ARG A 426 19.89 -4.65 1.03
N ILE A 427 20.11 -3.89 2.10
CA ILE A 427 20.45 -2.47 2.12
C ILE A 427 21.60 -2.29 3.12
N ASP A 428 22.81 -2.11 2.59
CA ASP A 428 24.05 -2.16 3.37
C ASP A 428 24.86 -0.88 3.25
N LEU A 429 25.59 -0.56 4.32
CA LEU A 429 26.60 0.50 4.32
C LEU A 429 27.92 -0.10 3.82
N VAL A 430 28.50 0.50 2.78
CA VAL A 430 29.66 -0.11 2.12
C VAL A 430 30.97 0.20 2.84
N ASP A 431 31.13 1.44 3.28
CA ASP A 431 32.40 1.98 3.81
C ASP A 431 32.30 2.34 5.31
N VAL A 432 31.25 1.91 6.02
CA VAL A 432 31.04 2.20 7.45
C VAL A 432 31.06 0.89 8.23
N THR A 433 32.02 0.77 9.16
CA THR A 433 32.19 -0.43 9.97
C THR A 433 31.14 -0.54 11.09
N ALA A 434 30.95 -1.75 11.62
CA ALA A 434 30.08 -1.97 12.77
C ALA A 434 30.56 -1.19 14.01
N GLU A 435 31.88 -1.06 14.19
CA GLU A 435 32.49 -0.28 15.27
C GLU A 435 32.17 1.21 15.13
N GLU A 436 32.27 1.75 13.91
CA GLU A 436 31.92 3.15 13.65
C GLU A 436 30.42 3.41 13.88
N LEU A 437 29.54 2.52 13.41
CA LEU A 437 28.10 2.63 13.69
C LEU A 437 27.81 2.57 15.19
N ALA A 438 28.49 1.70 15.94
CA ALA A 438 28.36 1.63 17.39
C ALA A 438 28.79 2.94 18.07
N GLU A 439 29.86 3.59 17.59
CA GLU A 439 30.28 4.89 18.11
C GLU A 439 29.28 6.00 17.78
N ARG A 440 28.80 6.08 16.53
CA ARG A 440 27.72 7.00 16.14
C ARG A 440 26.47 6.80 17.00
N LYS A 441 26.16 5.56 17.37
CA LYS A 441 25.02 5.23 18.24
C LYS A 441 25.18 5.71 19.68
N LYS A 442 26.41 5.76 20.22
CA LYS A 442 26.67 6.31 21.58
C LYS A 442 26.44 7.82 21.61
N GLU A 443 26.75 8.51 20.52
CA GLU A 443 26.54 9.95 20.38
C GLU A 443 25.09 10.32 20.05
N TRP A 444 24.29 9.35 19.57
CA TRP A 444 22.91 9.61 19.16
C TRP A 444 21.99 9.89 20.35
N VAL A 445 21.29 11.01 20.26
CA VAL A 445 20.24 11.40 21.20
C VAL A 445 18.93 11.53 20.42
N ALA A 446 17.89 10.85 20.90
CA ALA A 446 16.58 10.92 20.29
C ALA A 446 16.09 12.39 20.24
N PRO A 447 15.65 12.89 19.07
CA PRO A 447 15.05 14.21 19.01
C PRO A 447 13.74 14.25 19.81
N PRO A 448 13.31 15.43 20.30
CA PRO A 448 12.04 15.57 20.98
C PRO A 448 10.87 15.12 20.08
N LEU A 449 9.87 14.48 20.68
CA LEU A 449 8.65 14.11 19.98
C LEU A 449 7.93 15.36 19.47
N LYS A 450 7.58 15.38 18.17
CA LYS A 450 6.85 16.51 17.55
C LYS A 450 5.45 16.72 18.13
N ALA A 451 4.81 15.65 18.64
CA ALA A 451 3.51 15.72 19.32
C ALA A 451 3.64 15.38 20.81
N THR A 452 3.12 16.23 21.69
CA THR A 452 3.15 16.02 23.16
C THR A 452 1.76 15.86 23.79
N ARG A 453 0.68 16.05 23.02
CA ARG A 453 -0.73 15.88 23.43
C ARG A 453 -1.57 15.40 22.23
N GLY A 454 -2.85 15.08 22.47
CA GLY A 454 -3.80 14.71 21.42
C GLY A 454 -3.63 13.29 20.87
N THR A 455 -4.30 13.00 19.75
CA THR A 455 -4.34 11.65 19.17
C THR A 455 -2.97 11.16 18.70
N LEU A 456 -2.14 12.04 18.12
CA LEU A 456 -0.78 11.68 17.70
C LEU A 456 0.11 11.30 18.87
N TYR A 457 -0.01 11.97 20.01
CA TYR A 457 0.74 11.57 21.20
C TYR A 457 0.26 10.22 21.74
N LYS A 458 -1.05 9.95 21.74
CA LYS A 458 -1.57 8.60 22.07
C LYS A 458 -1.00 7.55 21.11
N PHE A 459 -0.96 7.84 19.81
CA PHE A 459 -0.39 6.97 18.80
C PHE A 459 1.09 6.67 19.08
N ILE A 460 1.94 7.69 19.27
CA ILE A 460 3.37 7.52 19.59
C ILE A 460 3.59 6.59 20.79
N LYS A 461 2.72 6.68 21.81
CA LYS A 461 2.82 5.89 23.04
C LYS A 461 2.41 4.42 22.85
N ASN A 462 1.60 4.11 21.84
CA ASN A 462 0.96 2.79 21.66
C ASN A 462 1.47 2.02 20.43
N VAL A 463 1.91 2.73 19.39
CA VAL A 463 2.25 2.17 18.08
C VAL A 463 3.41 1.18 18.14
N LYS A 464 3.31 0.11 17.34
CA LYS A 464 4.39 -0.87 17.12
C LYS A 464 5.26 -0.47 15.94
N SER A 465 6.30 -1.26 15.64
CA SER A 465 7.13 -1.01 14.46
C SER A 465 6.36 -1.28 13.17
N ALA A 466 6.85 -0.74 12.06
CA ALA A 466 6.28 -1.02 10.75
C ALA A 466 6.36 -2.52 10.36
N SER A 467 7.42 -3.23 10.76
CA SER A 467 7.55 -4.69 10.58
C SER A 467 6.46 -5.49 11.30
N GLU A 468 5.83 -4.89 12.32
CA GLU A 468 4.75 -5.45 13.12
C GLU A 468 3.35 -4.96 12.71
N GLY A 469 3.24 -4.19 11.64
CA GLY A 469 1.99 -3.63 11.14
C GLY A 469 1.62 -2.25 11.71
N CYS A 470 2.54 -1.58 12.40
CA CYS A 470 2.29 -0.43 13.29
C CYS A 470 1.31 -0.77 14.42
#